data_AF-A0A6A4WMX8-F1
#
_entry.id   AF-A0A6A4WMX8-F1
#
_cell.length_a   1.000
_cell.length_b   1.000
_cell.length_c   1.000
_cell.angle_alpha   90.00
_cell.angle_beta   90.00
_cell.angle_gamma   90.00
#
_symmetry.space_group_name_H-M   'P 1'
#
loop_
_entity.id
_entity.type
_entity.pdbx_description
1 polymer ?
#
loop_
_entity_poly.entity_id
_entity_poly.type
_entity_poly.pdbx_seq_one_letter_code
_entity_poly.pdbx_strand_id
1 'polypeptide(L)'
;MSKVTITRGEPEVNVEIDYNNQEKSIRIQAGRGRGRHPGDTSPAIEPKQLYSKRLPISAEKYRDLIKLCDDGNIPEPFQAEYRSLPHSARQEDILPESDIDDPEEVE
;
A
#
# COMPACT_ATOMS: atom_id res chain seq x y z
N MET A 1 -7.46 -4.78 -45.40
CA MET A 1 -8.14 -3.63 -44.80
C MET A 1 -9.32 -4.16 -44.01
N SER A 2 -9.19 -4.29 -42.69
CA SER A 2 -10.17 -4.99 -41.85
C SER A 2 -10.65 -4.04 -40.76
N LYS A 3 -11.95 -3.76 -40.70
CA LYS A 3 -12.58 -2.84 -39.74
C LYS A 3 -12.74 -3.52 -38.38
N VAL A 4 -12.35 -2.84 -37.31
CA VAL A 4 -12.58 -3.24 -35.91
C VAL A 4 -13.84 -2.53 -35.41
N THR A 5 -14.86 -3.31 -35.03
CA THR A 5 -16.08 -2.79 -34.40
C THR A 5 -15.97 -3.06 -32.91
N ILE A 6 -15.96 -2.02 -32.08
CA ILE A 6 -15.91 -2.14 -30.62
C ILE A 6 -17.36 -2.17 -30.11
N THR A 7 -17.82 -3.34 -29.69
CA THR A 7 -19.10 -3.50 -28.97
C THR A 7 -18.89 -3.30 -27.47
N ARG A 8 -19.71 -2.43 -26.87
CA ARG A 8 -19.76 -2.14 -25.44
C ARG A 8 -20.19 -3.39 -24.65
N GLY A 9 -19.34 -3.86 -23.73
CA GLY A 9 -19.76 -4.76 -22.65
C GLY A 9 -18.90 -6.00 -22.45
N GLU A 10 -17.65 -5.83 -22.01
CA GLU A 10 -16.93 -6.90 -21.30
C GLU A 10 -16.71 -6.43 -19.84
N PRO A 11 -16.92 -7.29 -18.83
CA PRO A 11 -16.74 -6.92 -17.44
C PRO A 11 -15.25 -6.68 -17.14
N GLU A 12 -14.94 -5.56 -16.50
CA GLU A 12 -13.61 -5.25 -16.01
C GLU A 12 -13.17 -6.32 -14.99
N VAL A 13 -12.10 -7.05 -15.32
CA VAL A 13 -11.46 -8.01 -14.43
C VAL A 13 -10.49 -7.24 -13.54
N ASN A 14 -10.84 -7.06 -12.27
CA ASN A 14 -9.92 -6.52 -11.28
C ASN A 14 -9.03 -7.66 -10.77
N VAL A 15 -7.75 -7.61 -11.12
CA VAL A 15 -6.73 -8.54 -10.65
C VAL A 15 -6.18 -8.01 -9.33
N GLU A 16 -6.39 -8.74 -8.24
CA GLU A 16 -5.73 -8.49 -6.96
C GLU A 16 -4.45 -9.34 -6.94
N ILE A 17 -3.30 -8.69 -6.98
CA ILE A 17 -1.98 -9.35 -7.03
C ILE A 17 -1.50 -9.55 -5.60
N ASP A 18 -1.56 -10.78 -5.10
CA ASP A 18 -0.87 -11.17 -3.85
C ASP A 18 0.64 -11.30 -4.10
N TYR A 19 1.46 -10.84 -3.15
CA TYR A 19 2.93 -10.77 -3.20
C TYR A 19 3.66 -12.14 -3.35
N ASN A 20 2.94 -13.24 -3.61
CA ASN A 20 3.50 -14.59 -3.79
C ASN A 20 3.22 -15.23 -5.17
N ASN A 21 2.75 -14.46 -6.16
CA ASN A 21 2.68 -14.88 -7.57
C ASN A 21 2.00 -16.25 -7.85
N GLN A 22 1.08 -16.68 -6.97
CA GLN A 22 0.19 -17.81 -7.26
C GLN A 22 -1.08 -17.27 -7.91
N GLU A 23 -1.19 -17.42 -9.23
CA GLU A 23 -2.42 -17.12 -9.97
C GLU A 23 -3.55 -18.04 -9.49
N LYS A 24 -4.34 -17.60 -8.52
CA LYS A 24 -5.60 -18.25 -8.16
C LYS A 24 -6.74 -17.44 -8.77
N SER A 25 -7.29 -17.95 -9.87
CA SER A 25 -8.54 -17.39 -10.41
C SER A 25 -9.70 -17.74 -9.48
N ILE A 26 -10.26 -16.74 -8.79
CA ILE A 26 -11.45 -16.93 -7.96
C ILE A 26 -12.67 -16.58 -8.81
N ARG A 27 -13.55 -17.56 -9.03
CA ARG A 27 -14.86 -17.31 -9.66
C ARG A 27 -15.79 -16.70 -8.61
N ILE A 28 -15.91 -15.36 -8.62
CA ILE A 28 -16.92 -14.68 -7.82
C ILE A 28 -18.27 -14.94 -8.47
N GLN A 29 -18.99 -15.96 -7.98
CA GLN A 29 -20.42 -16.07 -8.26
C GLN A 29 -21.09 -14.87 -7.58
N ALA A 30 -21.99 -14.18 -8.28
CA ALA A 30 -22.82 -13.12 -7.72
C ALA A 30 -23.77 -13.70 -6.64
N GLY A 31 -23.20 -14.05 -5.49
CA GLY A 31 -23.92 -14.43 -4.30
C GLY A 31 -24.58 -13.19 -3.73
N ARG A 32 -25.88 -13.27 -3.45
CA ARG A 32 -26.65 -12.23 -2.79
C ARG A 32 -25.88 -11.73 -1.56
N GLY A 33 -25.61 -10.43 -1.56
CA GLY A 33 -24.67 -9.77 -0.67
C GLY A 33 -24.83 -10.14 0.80
N ARG A 34 -23.72 -10.56 1.40
CA ARG A 34 -23.56 -10.55 2.85
C ARG A 34 -23.00 -9.18 3.23
N GLY A 35 -23.82 -8.35 3.87
CA GLY A 35 -23.33 -7.21 4.66
C GLY A 35 -23.39 -5.81 4.04
N ARG A 36 -24.45 -5.44 3.33
CA ARG A 36 -24.82 -4.02 3.20
C ARG A 36 -26.24 -3.83 3.70
N HIS A 37 -26.41 -3.17 4.85
CA HIS A 37 -27.73 -2.71 5.25
C HIS A 37 -28.19 -1.66 4.24
N PRO A 38 -29.40 -1.78 3.67
CA PRO A 38 -29.95 -0.76 2.79
C PRO A 38 -30.21 0.50 3.62
N GLY A 39 -29.27 1.44 3.60
CA GLY A 39 -29.28 2.62 4.46
C GLY A 39 -27.89 3.13 4.84
N ASP A 40 -26.84 2.29 4.75
CA ASP A 40 -25.46 2.69 5.01
C ASP A 40 -24.90 3.51 3.84
N THR A 41 -25.38 4.76 3.73
CA THR A 41 -24.69 5.86 3.06
C THR A 41 -23.76 6.51 4.09
N SER A 42 -22.83 5.73 4.65
CA SER A 42 -21.69 6.36 5.30
C SER A 42 -20.97 7.16 4.21
N PRO A 43 -20.83 8.48 4.33
CA PRO A 43 -20.08 9.25 3.35
C PRO A 43 -18.70 8.61 3.26
N ALA A 44 -18.18 8.45 2.03
CA ALA A 44 -16.81 7.98 1.86
C ALA A 44 -15.90 8.91 2.68
N ILE A 45 -15.41 8.41 3.81
CA ILE A 45 -14.54 9.19 4.70
C ILE A 45 -13.21 9.26 3.95
N GLU A 46 -12.99 10.37 3.24
CA GLU A 46 -11.70 10.64 2.64
C GLU A 46 -10.70 10.94 3.77
N PRO A 47 -9.59 10.19 3.88
CA PRO A 47 -8.62 10.44 4.92
C PRO A 47 -8.01 11.83 4.72
N LYS A 48 -8.00 12.63 5.79
CA LYS A 48 -7.39 13.96 5.75
C LYS A 48 -5.90 13.83 5.44
N GLN A 49 -5.44 14.54 4.41
CA GLN A 49 -4.01 14.64 4.11
C GLN A 49 -3.29 15.39 5.24
N LEU A 50 -2.43 14.67 5.98
CA LEU A 50 -1.66 15.23 7.10
C LEU A 50 -0.33 15.84 6.66
N TYR A 51 0.26 15.33 5.58
CA TYR A 51 1.58 15.74 5.12
C TYR A 51 1.49 16.42 3.75
N SER A 52 2.13 17.58 3.63
CA SER A 52 2.22 18.31 2.36
C SER A 52 3.34 17.82 1.44
N LYS A 53 4.30 17.07 2.01
CA LYS A 53 5.49 16.56 1.32
C LYS A 53 5.83 15.16 1.83
N ARG A 54 6.61 14.42 1.03
CA ARG A 54 7.20 13.15 1.46
C ARG A 54 8.19 13.40 2.59
N LEU A 55 8.10 12.59 3.65
CA LEU A 55 9.04 12.64 4.77
C LEU A 55 10.34 11.92 4.38
N PRO A 56 11.51 12.52 4.66
CA PRO A 56 12.78 11.85 4.42
C PRO A 56 12.99 10.71 5.42
N ILE A 57 13.61 9.63 4.96
CA ILE A 57 14.10 8.55 5.83
C ILE A 57 15.54 8.81 6.26
N SER A 58 16.05 8.03 7.24
CA SER A 58 17.46 8.08 7.62
C SER A 58 18.36 7.66 6.46
N ALA A 59 19.56 8.23 6.39
CA ALA A 59 20.54 7.89 5.36
C ALA A 59 20.98 6.42 5.43
N GLU A 60 20.99 5.82 6.62
CA GLU A 60 21.35 4.42 6.84
C GLU A 60 20.27 3.49 6.27
N LYS A 61 18.99 3.74 6.61
CA LYS A 61 17.85 2.99 6.08
C LYS A 61 17.79 3.06 4.55
N TYR A 62 18.07 4.22 3.97
CA TYR A 62 18.17 4.35 2.51
C TYR A 62 19.25 3.43 1.93
N ARG A 63 20.47 3.44 2.49
CA ARG A 63 21.57 2.58 1.99
C ARG A 63 21.21 1.11 2.06
N ASP A 64 20.55 0.67 3.11
CA ASP A 64 20.16 -0.72 3.26
C ASP A 64 19.07 -1.12 2.26
N LEU A 65 18.10 -0.23 1.98
CA LEU A 65 17.12 -0.45 0.90
C LEU A 65 17.79 -0.55 -0.48
N ILE A 66 18.82 0.25 -0.75
CA ILE A 66 19.57 0.17 -2.01
C ILE A 66 20.31 -1.17 -2.12
N LYS A 67 20.98 -1.62 -1.05
CA LYS A 67 21.60 -2.95 -1.04
C LYS A 67 20.58 -4.05 -1.31
N LEU A 68 19.40 -3.99 -0.70
CA LEU A 68 18.33 -4.96 -0.95
C LEU A 68 17.84 -4.93 -2.41
N CYS A 69 17.87 -3.78 -3.08
CA CYS A 69 17.61 -3.69 -4.52
C CYS A 69 18.75 -4.33 -5.33
N ASP A 70 20.00 -4.02 -5.00
CA ASP A 70 21.19 -4.52 -5.71
C ASP A 70 21.36 -6.04 -5.56
N ASP A 71 21.04 -6.58 -4.39
CA ASP A 71 21.07 -8.02 -4.09
C ASP A 71 19.90 -8.80 -4.72
N GLY A 72 18.95 -8.12 -5.34
CA GLY A 72 17.77 -8.74 -5.95
C GLY A 72 16.72 -9.24 -4.94
N ASN A 73 16.88 -8.91 -3.65
CA ASN A 73 15.88 -9.20 -2.61
C ASN A 73 14.59 -8.41 -2.83
N ILE A 74 14.70 -7.19 -3.40
CA ILE A 74 13.57 -6.40 -3.85
C ILE A 74 13.36 -6.60 -5.36
N PRO A 75 12.16 -7.04 -5.80
CA PRO A 75 11.87 -7.22 -7.23
C PRO A 75 12.02 -5.92 -8.04
N GLU A 76 12.54 -6.04 -9.26
CA GLU A 76 12.78 -4.92 -10.19
C GLU A 76 11.63 -3.90 -10.29
N PRO A 77 10.33 -4.31 -10.39
CA PRO A 77 9.23 -3.36 -10.52
C PRO A 77 9.13 -2.35 -9.37
N PHE A 78 9.62 -2.71 -8.18
CA PHE A 78 9.55 -1.88 -6.98
C PHE A 78 10.84 -1.10 -6.71
N GLN A 79 11.97 -1.48 -7.32
CA GLN A 79 13.26 -0.84 -7.05
C GLN A 79 13.27 0.66 -7.36
N ALA A 80 12.56 1.07 -8.42
CA ALA A 80 12.44 2.48 -8.79
C ALA A 80 11.83 3.34 -7.67
N GLU A 81 10.86 2.79 -6.94
CA GLU A 81 10.23 3.48 -5.82
C GLU A 81 11.23 3.72 -4.69
N TYR A 82 11.92 2.66 -4.25
CA TYR A 82 12.90 2.75 -3.16
C TYR A 82 14.08 3.66 -3.51
N ARG A 83 14.58 3.61 -4.75
CA ARG A 83 15.65 4.50 -5.22
C ARG A 83 15.26 5.97 -5.20
N SER A 84 13.97 6.28 -5.36
CA SER A 84 13.42 7.63 -5.37
C SER A 84 13.12 8.24 -3.99
N LEU A 85 13.28 7.47 -2.91
CA LEU A 85 12.92 7.93 -1.57
C LEU A 85 13.82 9.09 -1.09
N PRO A 86 13.23 10.18 -0.57
CA PRO A 86 14.00 11.25 0.05
C PRO A 86 14.68 10.73 1.31
N HIS A 87 15.92 11.14 1.55
CA HIS A 87 16.70 10.72 2.70
C HIS A 87 17.55 11.86 3.23
N SER A 88 17.84 11.83 4.53
CA SER A 88 18.61 12.87 5.22
C SER A 88 19.48 12.25 6.31
N ALA A 89 20.72 12.73 6.44
CA ALA A 89 21.60 12.35 7.55
C ALA A 89 21.13 12.94 8.90
N ARG A 90 20.25 13.95 8.89
CA ARG A 90 19.68 14.55 10.11
C ARG A 90 18.45 13.78 10.62
N GLN A 91 17.91 12.86 9.83
CA GLN A 91 16.77 12.07 10.23
C GLN A 91 17.26 10.88 11.05
N GLU A 92 16.96 10.88 12.33
CA GLU A 92 17.21 9.76 13.22
C GLU A 92 16.14 8.68 13.03
N ASP A 93 16.54 7.41 13.16
CA ASP A 93 15.65 6.25 13.02
C ASP A 93 15.22 5.73 14.39
N ILE A 94 14.80 6.65 15.25
CA ILE A 94 14.31 6.37 16.60
C ILE A 94 12.99 7.11 16.79
N LEU A 95 12.04 6.43 17.41
CA LEU A 95 10.84 7.07 17.90
C LEU A 95 11.20 7.85 19.17
N PRO A 96 10.55 9.00 19.42
CA PRO A 96 10.69 9.67 20.70
C PRO A 96 10.27 8.73 21.83
N GLU A 97 10.98 8.77 22.94
CA GLU A 97 10.58 8.05 24.15
C GLU A 97 9.20 8.54 24.58
N SER A 98 8.27 7.62 24.83
CA SER A 98 6.97 7.95 25.38
C SER A 98 7.06 7.96 26.90
N ASP A 99 7.14 9.14 27.51
CA ASP A 99 7.06 9.34 28.96
C ASP A 99 5.64 9.05 29.53
N ILE A 100 4.81 8.26 28.83
CA ILE A 100 3.51 7.85 29.36
C ILE A 100 3.81 6.73 30.35
N ASP A 101 3.88 7.10 31.62
CA ASP A 101 3.82 6.16 32.74
C ASP A 101 2.62 5.23 32.50
N ASP A 102 2.91 3.92 32.43
CA ASP A 102 1.89 2.88 32.40
C ASP A 102 1.02 3.08 33.64
N PRO A 103 -0.30 3.34 33.51
CA PRO A 103 -1.14 3.57 34.69
C PRO A 103 -1.09 2.30 35.54
N GLU A 104 -0.43 2.39 36.70
CA GLU A 104 -0.35 1.30 37.67
C GLU A 104 -1.76 0.73 37.89
N GLU A 105 -1.95 -0.56 37.60
CA GLU A 105 -3.15 -1.30 37.99
C GLU A 105 -3.27 -1.22 39.52
N VAL A 106 -4.10 -0.29 40.00
CA VAL A 106 -4.57 -0.29 41.38
C VAL A 106 -5.52 -1.46 41.54
N GLU A 107 -5.01 -2.55 42.15
CA GLU A 107 -5.78 -3.71 42.63
C GLU A 107 -6.90 -3.33 43.63
#